data_AF-A0A1F5DXY5-F1
#
_entry.id   AF-A0A1F5DXY5-F1
#
_cell.length_a   1.000
_cell.length_b   1.000
_cell.length_c   1.000
_cell.angle_alpha   90.00
_cell.angle_beta   90.00
_cell.angle_gamma   90.00
#
_symmetry.space_group_name_H-M   'P 1'
#
loop_
_entity.id
_entity.type
_entity.pdbx_description
1 polymer ?
#
loop_
_entity_poly.entity_id
_entity_poly.type
_entity_poly.pdbx_seq_one_letter_code
_entity_poly.pdbx_strand_id
1 'polypeptide(L)'
;MGQEFNERTKPSPEDLVVYQVVIDHFKQDTREFWTRANFFLVAHAGLFSAFVVAYPGMAGRSNLMSLSIPLLGLGTAIIWFIVLKGAISFLQSWREQVIRLDKEIDRFQCYVEVESLAKRNPLSSPSYVTQFLPLFFIATWLGILVSILWTLY
;
A
#
# COMPACT_ATOMS: atom_id res chain seq x y z
N MET A 1 19.78 45.92 -3.49
CA MET A 1 18.76 45.03 -2.88
C MET A 1 19.50 43.88 -2.23
N GLY A 2 19.91 44.10 -0.98
CA GLY A 2 20.65 43.11 -0.20
C GLY A 2 19.68 42.04 0.26
N GLN A 3 20.03 40.78 -0.04
CA GLN A 3 19.44 39.65 0.64
C GLN A 3 19.81 39.80 2.11
N GLU A 4 18.83 40.13 2.96
CA GLU A 4 18.85 39.69 4.35
C GLU A 4 18.93 38.16 4.28
N PHE A 5 20.17 37.67 4.30
CA PHE A 5 20.46 36.26 4.46
C PHE A 5 20.05 35.96 5.90
N ASN A 6 18.74 35.73 6.06
CA ASN A 6 18.08 35.44 7.32
C ASN A 6 18.95 34.42 8.03
N GLU A 7 19.55 34.85 9.13
CA GLU A 7 20.50 34.10 9.93
C GLU A 7 19.70 32.94 10.52
N ARG A 8 19.48 31.90 9.71
CA ARG A 8 18.71 30.73 10.10
C ARG A 8 19.40 30.19 11.34
N THR A 9 18.71 30.35 12.45
CA THR A 9 19.11 29.82 13.74
C THR A 9 19.52 28.38 13.52
N LYS A 10 20.76 28.04 13.87
CA LYS A 10 21.23 26.65 13.78
C LYS A 10 20.19 25.76 14.48
N PRO A 11 19.79 24.64 13.87
CA PRO A 11 18.80 23.76 14.48
C PRO A 11 19.27 23.40 15.88
N SER A 12 18.36 23.52 16.85
CA SER A 12 18.66 23.13 18.21
C SER A 12 18.81 21.60 18.27
N PRO A 13 19.52 21.06 19.28
CA PRO A 13 19.56 19.62 19.50
C PRO A 13 18.17 18.99 19.64
N GLU A 14 17.20 19.73 20.17
CA GLU A 14 15.81 19.29 20.33
C GLU A 14 15.11 19.13 18.97
N ASP A 15 15.34 20.04 18.03
CA ASP A 15 14.78 19.95 16.67
C ASP A 15 15.26 18.68 15.94
N LEU A 16 16.53 18.32 16.13
CA LEU A 16 17.11 17.09 15.57
C LEU A 16 16.46 15.84 16.17
N VAL A 17 16.15 15.84 17.47
CA VAL A 17 15.45 14.72 18.13
C VAL A 17 14.03 14.58 17.59
N VAL A 18 13.28 15.69 17.45
CA VAL A 18 11.93 15.66 16.87
C VAL A 18 11.97 15.14 15.44
N TYR A 19 12.92 15.62 14.62
CA TYR A 19 13.11 15.15 13.25
C TYR A 19 13.37 13.64 13.19
N GLN A 20 14.26 13.15 14.05
CA GLN A 20 14.59 11.73 14.15
C GLN A 20 13.34 10.90 14.50
N VAL A 21 12.55 11.32 15.49
CA VAL A 21 11.31 10.62 15.89
C VAL A 21 10.30 10.55 14.73
N VAL A 22 10.15 11.63 13.96
CA VAL A 22 9.23 11.66 12.80
C VAL A 22 9.72 10.76 11.67
N ILE A 23 11.03 10.76 11.39
CA ILE A 23 11.62 9.83 10.41
C ILE A 23 11.40 8.38 10.84
N ASP A 24 11.60 8.06 12.11
CA ASP A 24 11.48 6.68 12.60
C ASP A 24 10.03 6.18 12.53
N HIS A 25 9.05 7.04 12.85
CA HIS A 25 7.63 6.72 12.62
C HIS A 25 7.33 6.49 11.14
N PHE A 26 7.83 7.35 10.24
CA PHE A 26 7.63 7.18 8.80
C PHE A 26 8.24 5.86 8.28
N LYS A 27 9.43 5.48 8.76
CA LYS A 27 10.07 4.20 8.44
C LYS A 27 9.25 3.02 8.95
N GLN A 28 8.74 3.10 10.17
CA GLN A 28 7.90 2.06 10.75
C GLN A 28 6.63 1.88 9.92
N ASP A 29 5.90 2.95 9.62
CA ASP A 29 4.66 2.90 8.83
C ASP A 29 4.92 2.34 7.42
N THR A 30 6.04 2.73 6.80
CA THR A 30 6.47 2.17 5.50
C THR A 30 6.68 0.65 5.61
N ARG A 31 7.37 0.18 6.65
CA ARG A 31 7.63 -1.25 6.87
C ARG A 31 6.33 -2.01 7.12
N GLU A 32 5.42 -1.45 7.90
CA GLU A 32 4.12 -2.06 8.18
C GLU A 32 3.27 -2.16 6.91
N PHE A 33 3.26 -1.12 6.06
CA PHE A 33 2.61 -1.16 4.76
C PHE A 33 3.08 -2.34 3.91
N TRP A 34 4.40 -2.53 3.79
CA TRP A 34 4.97 -3.66 3.04
C TRP A 34 4.64 -5.02 3.68
N THR A 35 4.64 -5.09 5.01
CA THR A 35 4.27 -6.31 5.73
C THR A 35 2.82 -6.69 5.44
N ARG A 36 1.89 -5.72 5.46
CA ARG A 36 0.47 -5.94 5.14
C ARG A 36 0.26 -6.32 3.67
N ALA A 37 1.03 -5.75 2.74
CA ALA A 37 0.99 -6.10 1.32
C ALA A 37 1.50 -7.53 1.06
N ASN A 38 2.58 -7.95 1.73
CA ASN A 38 3.08 -9.31 1.64
C ASN A 38 2.11 -10.33 2.24
N PHE A 39 1.51 -10.00 3.39
CA PHE A 39 0.51 -10.86 4.02
C PHE A 39 -0.72 -11.06 3.11
N PHE A 40 -1.18 -10.00 2.44
CA PHE A 40 -2.23 -10.08 1.43
C PHE A 40 -1.91 -11.08 0.32
N LEU A 41 -0.69 -11.00 -0.24
CA LEU A 41 -0.24 -11.92 -1.28
C LEU A 41 -0.24 -13.37 -0.80
N VAL A 42 0.28 -13.62 0.40
CA VAL A 42 0.30 -14.97 1.01
C VAL A 42 -1.12 -15.48 1.24
N ALA A 43 -2.01 -14.65 1.79
CA ALA A 43 -3.40 -15.02 2.03
C ALA A 43 -4.12 -15.40 0.73
N HIS A 44 -3.95 -14.60 -0.33
CA HIS A 44 -4.58 -14.91 -1.62
C HIS A 44 -3.93 -16.07 -2.36
N ALA A 45 -2.61 -16.26 -2.25
CA ALA A 45 -1.96 -17.46 -2.76
C ALA A 45 -2.55 -18.71 -2.08
N GLY A 46 -2.74 -18.68 -0.76
CA GLY A 46 -3.39 -19.75 -0.01
C GLY A 46 -4.84 -20.00 -0.45
N LEU A 47 -5.63 -18.94 -0.64
CA LEU A 47 -7.00 -19.05 -1.14
C LEU A 47 -7.05 -19.64 -2.56
N PHE A 48 -6.15 -19.23 -3.45
CA PHE A 48 -6.06 -19.79 -4.80
C PHE A 48 -5.63 -21.26 -4.78
N SER A 49 -4.65 -21.64 -3.98
CA SER A 49 -4.25 -23.03 -3.81
C SER A 49 -5.42 -23.88 -3.30
N ALA A 50 -6.16 -23.40 -2.30
CA ALA A 50 -7.35 -24.08 -1.79
C ALA A 50 -8.44 -24.22 -2.88
N PHE A 51 -8.68 -23.15 -3.65
CA PHE A 51 -9.62 -23.18 -4.76
C PHE A 51 -9.24 -24.23 -5.81
N VAL A 52 -8.00 -24.22 -6.30
CA VAL A 52 -7.52 -25.15 -7.34
C VAL A 52 -7.63 -26.60 -6.90
N VAL A 53 -7.29 -26.91 -5.64
CA VAL A 53 -7.38 -28.27 -5.10
C VAL A 53 -8.83 -28.72 -4.94
N ALA A 54 -9.71 -27.84 -4.48
CA ALA A 54 -11.08 -28.21 -4.14
C ALA A 54 -12.02 -28.19 -5.37
N TYR A 55 -11.73 -27.37 -6.38
CA TYR A 55 -12.62 -27.14 -7.52
C TYR A 55 -13.01 -28.41 -8.30
N PRO A 56 -12.09 -29.34 -8.64
CA PRO A 56 -12.46 -30.56 -9.36
C PRO A 56 -13.49 -31.42 -8.61
N GLY A 57 -13.43 -31.44 -7.28
CA GLY A 57 -14.39 -32.17 -6.44
C GLY A 57 -15.73 -31.44 -6.26
N MET A 58 -15.76 -30.13 -6.48
CA MET A 58 -16.97 -29.30 -6.39
C MET A 58 -17.71 -29.17 -7.72
N ALA A 59 -17.05 -29.36 -8.86
CA ALA A 59 -17.67 -29.27 -10.19
C ALA A 59 -18.84 -30.25 -10.43
N GLY A 60 -19.03 -31.26 -9.56
CA GLY A 60 -20.15 -32.19 -9.60
C GLY A 60 -21.04 -32.22 -8.34
N ARG A 61 -20.83 -31.32 -7.37
CA ARG A 61 -21.59 -31.26 -6.10
C ARG A 61 -22.06 -29.83 -5.83
N SER A 62 -23.28 -29.68 -5.30
CA SER A 62 -23.91 -28.46 -4.76
C SER A 62 -23.29 -27.12 -5.19
N ASN A 63 -24.01 -26.41 -6.07
CA ASN A 63 -23.65 -25.10 -6.64
C ASN A 63 -23.27 -24.03 -5.60
N LEU A 64 -23.70 -24.17 -4.34
CA LEU A 64 -23.39 -23.19 -3.29
C LEU A 64 -21.95 -23.31 -2.78
N MET A 65 -21.37 -24.51 -2.78
CA MET A 65 -20.04 -24.74 -2.22
C MET A 65 -18.94 -24.27 -3.19
N SER A 66 -19.18 -24.38 -4.50
CA SER A 66 -18.25 -23.86 -5.52
C SER A 66 -18.15 -22.33 -5.53
N LEU A 67 -19.16 -21.62 -5.03
CA LEU A 67 -19.19 -20.16 -4.97
C LEU A 67 -18.56 -19.58 -3.68
N SER A 68 -18.45 -20.36 -2.61
CA SER A 68 -18.03 -19.82 -1.31
C SER A 68 -16.59 -19.32 -1.29
N ILE A 69 -15.65 -20.05 -1.91
CA ILE A 69 -14.23 -19.65 -1.95
C ILE A 69 -14.03 -18.38 -2.81
N PRO A 70 -14.57 -18.29 -4.03
CA PRO A 70 -14.46 -17.05 -4.81
C PRO A 70 -15.13 -15.84 -4.17
N LEU A 71 -16.28 -16.02 -3.51
CA LEU A 71 -16.92 -14.93 -2.76
C LEU A 71 -16.07 -14.47 -1.57
N LEU A 72 -15.46 -15.40 -0.83
CA LEU A 72 -14.53 -15.09 0.24
C LEU A 72 -13.32 -14.32 -0.30
N GLY A 73 -12.71 -14.81 -1.38
CA GLY A 73 -11.57 -14.15 -2.02
C GLY A 73 -11.90 -12.75 -2.54
N LEU A 74 -13.09 -12.57 -3.14
CA LEU A 74 -13.56 -11.26 -3.59
C LEU A 74 -13.75 -10.30 -2.40
N GLY A 75 -14.43 -10.76 -1.34
CA GLY A 75 -14.68 -9.98 -0.13
C GLY A 75 -13.38 -9.53 0.55
N THR A 76 -12.43 -10.46 0.74
CA THR A 76 -11.14 -10.12 1.35
C THR A 76 -10.34 -9.16 0.47
N ALA A 77 -10.37 -9.31 -0.85
CA ALA A 77 -9.67 -8.41 -1.77
C ALA A 77 -10.22 -6.98 -1.73
N ILE A 78 -11.54 -6.81 -1.67
CA ILE A 78 -12.20 -5.49 -1.53
C ILE A 78 -11.82 -4.84 -0.20
N ILE A 79 -11.91 -5.57 0.91
CA ILE A 79 -11.52 -5.06 2.23
C ILE A 79 -10.06 -4.62 2.22
N TRP A 80 -9.16 -5.43 1.66
CA TRP A 80 -7.74 -5.10 1.62
C TRP A 80 -7.43 -3.90 0.72
N PHE A 81 -8.17 -3.72 -0.37
CA PHE A 81 -8.06 -2.52 -1.21
C PHE A 81 -8.32 -1.24 -0.40
N ILE A 82 -9.38 -1.22 0.40
CA ILE A 82 -9.74 -0.09 1.25
C ILE A 82 -8.64 0.15 2.30
N VAL A 83 -8.14 -0.91 2.93
CA VAL A 83 -7.06 -0.84 3.93
C VAL A 83 -5.77 -0.26 3.32
N LEU A 84 -5.34 -0.74 2.15
CA LEU A 84 -4.14 -0.24 1.48
C LEU A 84 -4.30 1.21 1.01
N LYS A 85 -5.49 1.60 0.52
CA LYS A 85 -5.79 2.99 0.19
C LYS A 85 -5.66 3.91 1.39
N GLY A 86 -6.22 3.51 2.54
CA GLY A 86 -6.06 4.23 3.80
C GLY A 86 -4.59 4.34 4.21
N ALA A 87 -3.86 3.22 4.20
CA ALA A 87 -2.46 3.19 4.58
C ALA A 87 -1.58 4.12 3.72
N ILE A 88 -1.84 4.21 2.41
CA ILE A 88 -1.11 5.13 1.53
C ILE A 88 -1.44 6.58 1.83
N SER A 89 -2.69 6.90 2.13
CA SER A 89 -3.07 8.25 2.54
C SER A 89 -2.29 8.67 3.79
N PHE A 90 -2.22 7.81 4.81
CA PHE A 90 -1.43 8.06 6.01
C PHE A 90 0.06 8.19 5.71
N LEU A 91 0.61 7.31 4.87
CA LEU A 91 2.02 7.35 4.47
C LEU A 91 2.37 8.65 3.72
N GLN A 92 1.46 9.15 2.89
CA GLN A 92 1.60 10.44 2.21
C GLN A 92 1.59 11.60 3.20
N SER A 93 0.67 11.60 4.17
CA SER A 93 0.64 12.63 5.22
C SER A 93 1.93 12.66 6.03
N TRP A 94 2.47 11.51 6.43
CA TRP A 94 3.76 11.45 7.12
C TRP A 94 4.92 11.89 6.25
N ARG A 95 4.94 11.48 4.98
CA ARG A 95 5.95 11.93 4.01
C ARG A 95 5.96 13.45 3.90
N GLU A 96 4.79 14.09 3.89
CA GLU A 96 4.69 15.55 3.89
C GLU A 96 5.22 16.21 5.15
N GLN A 97 5.00 15.61 6.34
CA GLN A 97 5.59 16.11 7.58
C GLN A 97 7.12 15.99 7.56
N VAL A 98 7.68 14.88 7.08
CA VAL A 98 9.13 14.73 6.93
C VAL A 98 9.69 15.78 5.96
N ILE A 99 9.06 15.99 4.79
CA ILE A 99 9.46 17.04 3.83
C ILE A 99 9.42 18.42 4.48
N ARG A 100 8.39 18.71 5.29
CA ARG A 100 8.25 20.00 5.96
C ARG A 100 9.38 20.24 6.96
N LEU A 101 9.68 19.25 7.81
CA LEU A 101 10.75 19.36 8.80
C LEU A 101 12.14 19.42 8.13
N ASP A 102 12.36 18.64 7.08
CA ASP A 102 13.62 18.63 6.33
C ASP A 102 13.95 20.03 5.75
N LYS A 103 12.94 20.76 5.26
CA LYS A 103 13.14 22.13 4.74
C LYS A 103 13.60 23.15 5.78
N GLU A 104 13.18 22.95 7.03
CA GLU A 104 13.49 23.84 8.15
C GLU A 104 14.86 23.48 8.77
N ILE A 105 15.15 22.18 8.88
CA ILE A 105 16.29 21.66 9.65
C ILE A 105 17.50 21.40 8.75
N ASP A 106 17.29 20.79 7.58
CA ASP A 106 18.37 20.46 6.65
C ASP A 106 18.61 21.62 5.67
N ARG A 107 19.82 22.19 5.73
CA ARG A 107 20.26 23.21 4.78
C ARG A 107 20.41 22.64 3.37
N PHE A 108 20.78 21.37 3.25
CA PHE A 108 21.05 20.74 1.96
C PHE A 108 19.77 20.21 1.29
N GLN A 109 18.72 19.98 2.07
CA GLN A 109 17.40 19.55 1.60
C GLN A 109 17.46 18.27 0.76
N CYS A 110 18.38 17.36 1.09
CA CYS A 110 18.65 16.18 0.27
C CYS A 110 17.40 15.30 0.13
N TYR A 111 16.63 15.17 1.21
CA TYR A 111 15.41 14.37 1.19
C TYR A 111 14.32 15.02 0.32
N VAL A 112 14.15 16.34 0.43
CA VAL A 112 13.20 17.11 -0.40
C VAL A 112 13.53 16.97 -1.88
N GLU A 113 14.80 17.03 -2.26
CA GLU A 113 15.24 16.88 -3.65
C GLU A 113 14.84 15.52 -4.20
N VAL A 114 15.19 14.43 -3.49
CA VAL A 114 14.85 13.06 -3.89
C VAL A 114 13.34 12.85 -3.97
N GLU A 115 12.59 13.35 -2.99
CA GLU A 115 11.13 13.22 -2.98
C GLU A 115 10.44 14.07 -4.05
N SER A 116 11.01 15.21 -4.43
CA SER A 116 10.48 16.01 -5.53
C SER A 116 10.55 15.28 -6.88
N LEU A 117 11.61 14.48 -7.08
CA LEU A 117 11.76 13.61 -8.25
C LEU A 117 10.74 12.47 -8.23
N ALA A 118 10.54 11.85 -7.06
CA ALA A 118 9.53 10.80 -6.90
C ALA A 118 8.10 11.33 -7.12
N LYS A 119 7.77 12.53 -6.64
CA LYS A 119 6.46 13.16 -6.83
C LYS A 119 6.12 13.43 -8.30
N ARG A 120 7.12 13.70 -9.16
CA ARG A 120 6.91 13.91 -10.60
C ARG A 120 6.41 12.67 -11.32
N ASN A 121 6.77 11.48 -10.81
CA ASN A 121 6.34 10.23 -11.40
C ASN A 121 5.77 9.30 -10.31
N PRO A 122 4.48 9.38 -9.98
CA PRO A 122 3.89 8.57 -8.92
C PRO A 122 4.03 7.06 -9.18
N LEU A 123 4.18 6.63 -10.43
CA LEU A 123 4.40 5.23 -10.79
C LEU A 123 5.80 4.73 -10.44
N SER A 124 6.77 5.62 -10.21
CA SER A 124 8.10 5.22 -9.73
C SER A 124 8.07 4.84 -8.24
N SER A 125 7.04 5.26 -7.49
CA SER A 125 6.86 4.89 -6.10
C SER A 125 6.28 3.47 -6.01
N PRO A 126 7.04 2.49 -5.49
CA PRO A 126 6.54 1.12 -5.44
C PRO A 126 5.27 1.01 -4.58
N SER A 127 5.17 1.77 -3.49
CA SER A 127 3.96 1.84 -2.64
C SER A 127 2.72 2.27 -3.41
N TYR A 128 2.85 3.20 -4.36
CA TYR A 128 1.73 3.64 -5.19
C TYR A 128 1.27 2.54 -6.14
N VAL A 129 2.20 1.76 -6.70
CA VAL A 129 1.85 0.65 -7.60
C VAL A 129 1.20 -0.50 -6.83
N THR A 130 1.75 -0.87 -5.67
CA THR A 130 1.25 -1.99 -4.86
C THR A 130 -0.18 -1.80 -4.38
N GLN A 131 -0.68 -0.55 -4.31
CA GLN A 131 -2.06 -0.27 -3.93
C GLN A 131 -3.12 -0.83 -4.90
N PHE A 132 -2.74 -1.04 -6.16
CA PHE A 132 -3.63 -1.56 -7.19
C PHE A 132 -3.62 -3.08 -7.25
N LEU A 133 -2.71 -3.73 -6.51
CA LEU A 133 -2.61 -5.17 -6.45
C LEU A 133 -3.96 -5.83 -6.08
N PRO A 134 -4.74 -5.35 -5.10
CA PRO A 134 -6.04 -5.96 -4.82
C PRO A 134 -7.04 -5.86 -5.99
N LEU A 135 -6.96 -4.83 -6.84
CA LEU A 135 -7.84 -4.72 -8.01
C LEU A 135 -7.60 -5.86 -9.00
N PHE A 136 -6.35 -6.29 -9.16
CA PHE A 136 -6.02 -7.46 -9.97
C PHE A 136 -6.71 -8.72 -9.42
N PHE A 137 -6.61 -8.96 -8.11
CA PHE A 137 -7.26 -10.11 -7.46
C PHE A 137 -8.79 -10.02 -7.52
N ILE A 138 -9.38 -8.83 -7.36
CA ILE A 138 -10.82 -8.59 -7.56
C ILE A 138 -11.24 -9.02 -8.97
N ALA A 139 -10.52 -8.56 -10.00
CA ALA A 139 -10.80 -8.94 -11.37
C ALA A 139 -10.65 -10.46 -11.59
N THR A 140 -9.65 -11.10 -10.99
CA THR A 140 -9.47 -12.55 -11.07
C THR A 140 -10.63 -13.31 -10.42
N TRP A 141 -11.03 -12.95 -9.19
CA TRP A 141 -12.14 -13.61 -8.50
C TRP A 141 -13.49 -13.39 -9.20
N LEU A 142 -13.72 -12.19 -9.75
CA LEU A 142 -14.89 -11.93 -10.60
C LEU A 142 -14.88 -12.80 -11.86
N GLY A 143 -13.74 -12.93 -12.53
CA GLY A 143 -13.58 -13.82 -13.68
C GLY A 143 -13.93 -15.28 -13.33
N ILE A 144 -13.41 -15.78 -12.21
CA ILE A 144 -13.71 -17.13 -11.72
C ILE A 144 -15.21 -17.28 -11.41
N LEU A 145 -15.82 -16.33 -10.71
CA LEU A 145 -17.25 -16.34 -10.40
C LEU A 145 -18.10 -16.39 -11.67
N VAL A 146 -17.79 -15.55 -12.66
CA VAL A 146 -18.49 -15.55 -13.95
C VAL A 146 -18.31 -16.89 -14.67
N SER A 147 -17.11 -17.46 -14.68
CA SER A 147 -16.86 -18.77 -15.28
C SER A 147 -17.66 -19.89 -14.60
N ILE A 148 -17.78 -19.88 -13.27
CA ILE A 148 -18.58 -20.86 -12.54
C ILE A 148 -20.08 -20.67 -12.83
N LEU A 149 -20.58 -19.44 -12.82
CA LEU A 149 -21.98 -19.17 -13.13
C LEU A 149 -22.33 -19.56 -14.57
N TRP A 150 -21.39 -19.39 -15.50
CA TRP A 150 -21.55 -19.80 -16.89
C TRP A 150 -21.63 -21.33 -17.06
N THR A 151 -20.88 -22.11 -16.28
CA THR A 151 -20.93 -23.58 -16.34
C THR A 151 -22.16 -24.17 -15.65
N LEU A 152 -22.87 -23.39 -14.84
CA LEU A 152 -24.08 -23.82 -14.14
C LEU A 152 -25.38 -23.62 -14.95
N TYR A 153 -25.33 -22.84 -16.03
CA TYR A 153 -26.46 -22.56 -16.92
C TYR A 153 -26.37 -23.43 -18.19
#